data_AF-H3B2N9-F1
#
_entry.id   AF-H3B2N9-F1
#
_cell.length_a   1.000
_cell.length_b   1.000
_cell.length_c   1.000
_cell.angle_alpha   90.00
_cell.angle_beta   90.00
_cell.angle_gamma   90.00
#
_symmetry.space_group_name_H-M   'P 1'
#
loop_
_entity.id
_entity.type
_entity.pdbx_description
1 polymer ?
#
loop_
_entity_poly.entity_id
_entity_poly.type
_entity_poly.pdbx_seq_one_letter_code
_entity_poly.pdbx_strand_id
1 'polypeptide(L)'
;AYFRQGVALQYLGRHADALAAFASGLAQDPKSLQLLVGMVEAAMKSPMRESLEPTYQQLQKMKLDKSPFVVVSVIGQELLTASHHGASVVVLEAALKIGTCSLKLRGSVFSALSSAYWSLGNTEKSIGYMQQDLDVAKTLGDQTGECRAHGNLGSAFFSKGNYREALTNHRHQLVLAMKLKDREV
;
A
#
# COMPACT_ATOMS: atom_id res chain seq x y z
N ALA A 1 14.83 11.39 -16.89
CA ALA A 1 14.63 12.55 -16.00
C ALA A 1 14.47 12.13 -14.54
N TYR A 2 13.53 11.21 -14.23
CA TYR A 2 13.23 10.76 -12.86
C TYR A 2 14.42 10.29 -12.03
N PHE A 3 15.36 9.53 -12.60
CA PHE A 3 16.55 9.09 -11.87
C PHE A 3 17.38 10.26 -11.33
N ARG A 4 17.71 11.23 -12.18
CA ARG A 4 18.49 12.42 -11.77
C ARG A 4 17.75 13.27 -10.74
N GLN A 5 16.43 13.40 -10.91
CA GLN A 5 15.58 14.10 -9.97
C GLN A 5 15.56 13.42 -8.59
N GLY A 6 15.40 12.09 -8.55
CA GLY A 6 15.42 11.32 -7.31
C GLY A 6 16.73 11.46 -6.56
N VAL A 7 17.86 11.32 -7.27
CA VAL A 7 19.20 11.53 -6.69
C VAL A 7 19.38 12.96 -6.16
N ALA A 8 18.94 13.97 -6.90
CA ALA A 8 19.03 15.37 -6.45
C ALA A 8 18.20 15.62 -5.17
N LEU A 9 16.97 15.10 -5.11
CA LEU A 9 16.11 15.21 -3.92
C LEU A 9 16.71 14.51 -2.71
N GLN A 10 17.37 13.37 -2.91
CA GLN A 10 18.10 12.66 -1.87
C GLN A 10 19.24 13.49 -1.28
N TYR A 11 20.04 14.17 -2.12
CA TYR A 11 21.09 15.08 -1.64
C TYR A 11 20.56 16.29 -0.87
N LEU A 12 19.30 16.68 -1.12
CA LEU A 12 18.59 17.72 -0.38
C LEU A 12 17.93 17.21 0.92
N GLY A 13 18.12 15.93 1.28
CA GLY A 13 17.49 15.31 2.46
C GLY A 13 15.99 15.03 2.30
N ARG A 14 15.42 15.25 1.11
CA ARG A 14 14.00 15.04 0.80
C ARG A 14 13.74 13.59 0.38
N HIS A 15 14.00 12.66 1.29
CA HIS A 15 13.99 11.22 1.01
C HIS A 15 12.64 10.71 0.48
N ALA A 16 11.53 11.11 1.09
CA ALA A 16 10.20 10.67 0.66
C ALA A 16 9.88 11.11 -0.78
N ASP A 17 10.22 12.35 -1.13
CA ASP A 17 10.02 12.88 -2.48
C ASP A 17 10.93 12.20 -3.51
N ALA A 18 12.17 11.87 -3.11
CA ALA A 18 13.09 11.11 -3.95
C ALA A 18 12.51 9.73 -4.31
N LEU A 19 11.97 9.01 -3.32
CA LEU A 19 11.33 7.71 -3.52
C LEU A 19 10.10 7.81 -4.43
N ALA A 20 9.27 8.84 -4.25
CA ALA A 20 8.14 9.11 -5.13
C ALA A 20 8.57 9.38 -6.57
N ALA A 21 9.68 10.09 -6.79
CA ALA A 21 10.23 10.34 -8.12
C ALA A 21 10.73 9.05 -8.78
N PHE A 22 11.47 8.19 -8.06
CA PHE A 22 11.90 6.90 -8.58
C PHE A 22 10.71 5.98 -8.92
N ALA A 23 9.73 5.88 -8.02
CA ALA A 23 8.53 5.09 -8.23
C ALA A 23 7.74 5.57 -9.45
N SER A 24 7.61 6.89 -9.65
CA SER A 24 6.97 7.47 -10.83
C SER A 24 7.71 7.09 -12.12
N GLY A 25 9.04 7.02 -12.09
CA GLY A 25 9.84 6.51 -13.20
C GLY A 25 9.59 5.02 -13.46
N LEU A 26 9.57 4.19 -12.42
CA LEU A 26 9.29 2.75 -12.53
C LEU A 26 7.88 2.46 -13.04
N ALA A 27 6.90 3.31 -12.73
CA ALA A 27 5.56 3.19 -13.30
C ALA A 27 5.54 3.39 -14.82
N GLN A 28 6.49 4.14 -15.39
CA GLN A 28 6.63 4.34 -16.84
C GLN A 28 7.50 3.27 -17.49
N ASP A 29 8.59 2.87 -16.81
CA ASP A 29 9.46 1.78 -17.25
C ASP A 29 9.70 0.76 -16.11
N PRO A 30 8.78 -0.20 -15.93
CA PRO A 30 8.89 -1.20 -14.87
C PRO A 30 10.14 -2.09 -14.97
N LYS A 31 10.75 -2.20 -16.16
CA LYS A 31 11.91 -3.08 -16.39
C LYS A 31 13.23 -2.38 -16.10
N SER A 32 13.21 -1.10 -15.75
CA SER A 32 14.41 -0.32 -15.46
C SER A 32 15.07 -0.76 -14.16
N LEU A 33 16.08 -1.62 -14.27
CA LEU A 33 16.91 -2.03 -13.13
C LEU A 33 17.62 -0.84 -12.47
N GLN A 34 18.02 0.16 -13.26
CA GLN A 34 18.66 1.36 -12.75
C GLN A 34 17.74 2.15 -11.81
N LEU A 35 16.46 2.32 -12.17
CA LEU A 35 15.50 3.00 -11.32
C LEU A 35 15.18 2.17 -10.06
N LEU A 36 15.07 0.85 -10.20
CA LEU A 36 14.79 -0.04 -9.09
C LEU A 36 15.92 -0.03 -8.05
N VAL A 37 17.16 -0.22 -8.50
CA VAL A 37 18.34 -0.16 -7.63
C VAL A 37 18.49 1.22 -7.01
N GLY A 38 18.33 2.29 -7.79
CA GLY A 38 18.38 3.66 -7.29
C GLY A 38 17.33 3.94 -6.20
N MET A 39 16.12 3.41 -6.35
CA MET A 39 15.06 3.53 -5.34
C MET A 39 15.43 2.81 -4.04
N VAL A 40 15.92 1.57 -4.14
CA VAL A 40 16.35 0.79 -2.96
C VAL A 40 17.51 1.49 -2.25
N GLU A 41 18.52 1.94 -2.98
CA GLU A 41 19.65 2.68 -2.38
C GLU A 41 19.19 3.97 -1.70
N ALA A 42 18.27 4.70 -2.32
CA ALA A 42 17.70 5.91 -1.72
C ALA A 42 16.95 5.60 -0.42
N ALA A 43 16.20 4.50 -0.38
CA ALA A 43 15.49 4.04 0.81
C ALA A 43 16.47 3.61 1.92
N MET A 44 17.50 2.84 1.58
CA MET A 44 18.52 2.40 2.55
C MET A 44 19.41 3.52 3.09
N LYS A 45 19.52 4.65 2.38
CA LYS A 45 20.24 5.84 2.83
C LYS A 45 19.36 6.84 3.58
N SER A 46 18.08 6.51 3.80
CA SER A 46 17.13 7.40 4.46
C SER A 46 16.84 6.94 5.90
N PRO A 47 16.21 7.79 6.74
CA PRO A 47 15.91 7.45 8.12
C PRO A 47 15.01 6.21 8.32
N MET A 48 14.25 5.79 7.30
CA MET A 48 13.43 4.56 7.34
C MET A 48 14.23 3.26 7.14
N ARG A 49 15.56 3.33 6.98
CA ARG A 49 16.39 2.13 6.82
C ARG A 49 16.17 1.12 7.95
N GLU A 50 16.07 1.59 9.19
CA GLU A 50 15.97 0.71 10.36
C GLU A 50 14.72 -0.16 10.33
N SER A 51 13.59 0.35 9.80
CA SER A 51 12.36 -0.43 9.63
C SER A 51 12.34 -1.24 8.34
N LEU A 52 12.92 -0.71 7.25
CA LEU A 52 12.89 -1.35 5.92
C LEU A 52 13.89 -2.50 5.76
N GLU A 53 15.08 -2.39 6.35
CA GLU A 53 16.21 -3.31 6.11
C GLU A 53 15.86 -4.78 6.45
N PRO A 54 15.24 -5.12 7.60
CA PRO A 54 14.88 -6.51 7.90
C PRO A 54 13.91 -7.09 6.87
N THR A 55 12.90 -6.31 6.47
CA THR A 55 11.91 -6.70 5.47
C THR A 55 12.59 -6.92 4.11
N TYR A 56 13.50 -6.03 3.72
CA TYR A 56 14.21 -6.14 2.46
C TYR A 56 15.14 -7.36 2.41
N GLN A 57 15.87 -7.66 3.49
CA GLN A 57 16.69 -8.87 3.59
C GLN A 57 15.84 -10.14 3.47
N GLN A 58 14.63 -10.14 4.06
CA GLN A 58 13.70 -11.24 3.90
C GLN A 58 13.23 -11.40 2.45
N LEU A 59 12.96 -10.30 1.73
CA LEU A 59 12.62 -10.33 0.30
C LEU A 59 13.74 -10.94 -0.53
N GLN A 60 15.00 -10.59 -0.24
CA GLN A 60 16.16 -11.17 -0.93
C GLN A 60 16.26 -12.68 -0.72
N LYS A 61 16.04 -13.17 0.51
CA LYS A 61 15.99 -14.62 0.80
C LYS A 61 14.90 -15.32 0.00
N MET A 62 13.76 -14.64 -0.19
CA MET A 62 12.63 -15.15 -0.98
C MET A 62 12.77 -14.89 -2.49
N LYS A 63 13.86 -14.27 -2.96
CA LYS A 63 14.11 -13.88 -4.36
C LYS A 63 13.02 -12.96 -4.94
N LEU A 64 12.42 -12.13 -4.10
CA LEU A 64 11.37 -11.17 -4.47
C LEU A 64 11.90 -9.74 -4.65
N ASP A 65 13.16 -9.49 -4.30
CA ASP A 65 13.87 -8.21 -4.40
C ASP A 65 14.01 -7.69 -5.84
N LYS A 66 13.87 -8.57 -6.83
CA LYS A 66 13.90 -8.20 -8.25
C LYS A 66 12.53 -7.81 -8.81
N SER A 67 11.46 -8.01 -8.05
CA SER A 67 10.10 -7.65 -8.48
C SER A 67 9.86 -6.17 -8.22
N PRO A 68 9.74 -5.32 -9.27
CA PRO A 68 9.54 -3.89 -9.08
C PRO A 68 8.24 -3.62 -8.33
N PHE A 69 7.19 -4.40 -8.58
CA PHE A 69 5.93 -4.29 -7.83
C PHE A 69 6.16 -4.49 -6.33
N VAL A 70 6.86 -5.57 -5.94
CA VAL A 70 7.04 -5.91 -4.52
C VAL A 70 7.87 -4.85 -3.81
N VAL A 71 9.01 -4.47 -4.39
CA VAL A 71 9.91 -3.47 -3.81
C VAL A 71 9.21 -2.11 -3.66
N VAL A 72 8.55 -1.64 -4.72
CA VAL A 72 7.83 -0.36 -4.69
C VAL A 72 6.68 -0.41 -3.67
N SER A 73 5.95 -1.51 -3.59
CA SER A 73 4.86 -1.69 -2.61
C SER A 73 5.35 -1.64 -1.17
N VAL A 74 6.45 -2.35 -0.86
CA VAL A 74 7.03 -2.39 0.49
C VAL A 74 7.54 -1.02 0.90
N ILE A 75 8.28 -0.32 0.02
CA ILE A 75 8.72 1.04 0.31
C ILE A 75 7.54 2.00 0.49
N GLY A 76 6.48 1.85 -0.31
CA GLY A 76 5.25 2.62 -0.16
C GLY A 76 4.55 2.40 1.18
N GLN A 77 4.53 1.16 1.67
CA GLN A 77 3.98 0.81 2.99
C GLN A 77 4.86 1.34 4.13
N GLU A 78 6.19 1.25 4.02
CA GLU A 78 7.10 1.85 5.01
C GLU A 78 6.95 3.37 5.09
N LEU A 79 6.81 4.05 3.95
CA LEU A 79 6.49 5.48 3.90
C LEU A 79 5.17 5.81 4.61
N LEU A 80 4.17 4.95 4.49
CA LEU A 80 2.90 5.11 5.18
C LEU A 80 3.05 4.95 6.70
N THR A 81 3.80 3.95 7.15
CA THR A 81 4.12 3.74 8.58
C THR A 81 4.90 4.92 9.16
N ALA A 82 5.78 5.53 8.37
CA ALA A 82 6.51 6.74 8.72
C ALA A 82 5.68 8.05 8.59
N SER A 83 4.37 7.95 8.39
CA SER A 83 3.45 9.10 8.23
C SER A 83 3.73 10.03 7.04
N HIS A 84 4.49 9.57 6.04
CA HIS A 84 4.73 10.30 4.79
C HIS A 84 3.58 10.05 3.79
N HIS A 85 2.35 10.37 4.18
CA HIS A 85 1.13 9.99 3.45
C HIS A 85 1.09 10.47 1.98
N GLY A 86 1.62 11.66 1.68
CA GLY A 86 1.65 12.19 0.32
C GLY A 86 2.56 11.36 -0.60
N ALA A 87 3.77 11.07 -0.15
CA ALA A 87 4.71 10.25 -0.91
C ALA A 87 4.27 8.79 -0.98
N SER A 88 3.71 8.23 0.10
CA SER A 88 3.24 6.84 0.12
C SER A 88 2.15 6.60 -0.91
N VAL A 89 1.18 7.51 -1.08
CA VAL A 89 0.17 7.41 -2.15
C VAL A 89 0.82 7.36 -3.52
N VAL A 90 1.76 8.25 -3.83
CA VAL A 90 2.42 8.29 -5.14
C VAL A 90 3.15 6.97 -5.41
N VAL A 91 3.88 6.47 -4.41
CA VAL A 91 4.65 5.23 -4.52
C VAL A 91 3.73 4.00 -4.67
N LEU A 92 2.66 3.91 -3.88
CA LEU A 92 1.73 2.79 -3.94
C LEU A 92 0.87 2.79 -5.24
N GLU A 93 0.48 3.97 -5.73
CA GLU A 93 -0.19 4.07 -7.05
C GLU A 93 0.77 3.69 -8.19
N ALA A 94 2.05 4.05 -8.08
CA ALA A 94 3.07 3.58 -9.01
C ALA A 94 3.22 2.05 -8.98
N ALA A 95 3.16 1.42 -7.80
CA ALA A 95 3.15 -0.04 -7.70
C ALA A 95 1.95 -0.65 -8.45
N LEU A 96 0.74 -0.08 -8.30
CA LEU A 96 -0.42 -0.57 -9.06
C LEU A 96 -0.25 -0.43 -10.58
N LYS A 97 0.39 0.65 -11.05
CA LYS A 97 0.69 0.85 -12.49
C LYS A 97 1.71 -0.16 -13.02
N ILE A 98 2.73 -0.49 -12.23
CA ILE A 98 3.68 -1.56 -12.54
C ILE A 98 2.95 -2.90 -12.68
N GLY A 99 2.00 -3.15 -11.76
CA GLY A 99 1.13 -4.31 -11.79
C GLY A 99 1.78 -5.59 -11.27
N THR A 100 0.93 -6.55 -10.93
CA THR A 100 1.31 -7.90 -10.48
C THR A 100 0.20 -8.88 -10.84
N CYS A 101 0.55 -10.15 -11.10
CA CYS A 101 -0.45 -11.21 -11.28
C CYS A 101 -1.01 -11.70 -9.92
N SER A 102 -0.36 -11.39 -8.80
CA SER A 102 -0.81 -11.82 -7.48
C SER A 102 -1.91 -10.89 -6.96
N LEU A 103 -3.14 -11.39 -6.93
CA LEU A 103 -4.28 -10.70 -6.31
C LEU A 103 -4.02 -10.39 -4.83
N LYS A 104 -3.38 -11.32 -4.10
CA LYS A 104 -3.06 -11.12 -2.68
C LYS A 104 -2.13 -9.91 -2.46
N LEU A 105 -1.07 -9.80 -3.26
CA LEU A 105 -0.16 -8.65 -3.18
C LEU A 105 -0.87 -7.35 -3.59
N ARG A 106 -1.71 -7.40 -4.63
CA ARG A 106 -2.52 -6.25 -5.06
C ARG A 106 -3.50 -5.79 -3.97
N GLY A 107 -4.18 -6.71 -3.29
CA GLY A 107 -5.05 -6.41 -2.15
C GLY A 107 -4.32 -5.68 -1.03
N SER A 108 -3.11 -6.11 -0.69
CA SER A 108 -2.30 -5.41 0.33
C SER A 108 -1.99 -3.95 -0.04
N VAL A 109 -1.81 -3.65 -1.33
CA VAL A 109 -1.59 -2.29 -1.83
C VAL A 109 -2.88 -1.47 -1.80
N PHE A 110 -4.03 -2.07 -2.14
CA PHE A 110 -5.33 -1.39 -1.99
C PHE A 110 -5.62 -1.02 -0.54
N SER A 111 -5.36 -1.95 0.39
CA SER A 111 -5.50 -1.71 1.82
C SER A 111 -4.62 -0.54 2.26
N ALA A 112 -3.33 -0.54 1.89
CA ALA A 112 -2.41 0.54 2.22
C ALA A 112 -2.80 1.89 1.60
N LEU A 113 -3.22 1.91 0.33
CA LEU A 113 -3.71 3.13 -0.33
C LEU A 113 -4.96 3.68 0.34
N SER A 114 -5.87 2.80 0.76
CA SER A 114 -7.08 3.23 1.46
C SER A 114 -6.75 3.96 2.76
N SER A 115 -5.81 3.43 3.55
CA SER A 115 -5.32 4.05 4.78
C SER A 115 -4.57 5.36 4.49
N ALA A 116 -3.72 5.39 3.46
CA ALA A 116 -2.99 6.61 3.09
C ALA A 116 -3.93 7.74 2.67
N TYR A 117 -4.93 7.45 1.84
CA TYR A 117 -5.93 8.44 1.42
C TYR A 117 -6.86 8.86 2.56
N TRP A 118 -7.17 7.95 3.50
CA TRP A 118 -7.90 8.28 4.72
C TRP A 118 -7.13 9.31 5.56
N SER A 119 -5.83 9.08 5.81
CA SER A 119 -4.97 10.02 6.54
C SER A 119 -4.81 11.38 5.85
N LEU A 120 -4.93 11.43 4.52
CA LEU A 120 -4.94 12.68 3.74
C LEU A 120 -6.32 13.37 3.72
N GLY A 121 -7.34 12.80 4.36
CA GLY A 121 -8.71 13.33 4.35
C GLY A 121 -9.46 13.13 3.02
N ASN A 122 -8.89 12.38 2.06
CA ASN A 122 -9.58 12.05 0.83
C ASN A 122 -10.41 10.78 1.00
N THR A 123 -11.54 10.93 1.70
CA THR A 123 -12.44 9.83 2.03
C THR A 123 -12.99 9.13 0.80
N GLU A 124 -13.18 9.83 -0.33
CA GLU A 124 -13.74 9.25 -1.55
C GLU A 124 -12.80 8.25 -2.20
N LYS A 125 -11.52 8.63 -2.40
CA LYS A 125 -10.51 7.70 -2.90
C LYS A 125 -10.26 6.56 -1.92
N SER A 126 -10.27 6.85 -0.61
CA SER A 126 -10.14 5.84 0.43
C SER A 126 -11.22 4.76 0.31
N ILE A 127 -12.51 5.15 0.24
CA ILE A 127 -13.64 4.22 0.02
C ILE A 127 -13.45 3.41 -1.27
N GLY A 128 -13.02 4.05 -2.36
CA GLY A 128 -12.77 3.37 -3.63
C GLY A 128 -11.75 2.23 -3.49
N TYR A 129 -10.64 2.46 -2.80
CA TYR A 129 -9.65 1.42 -2.55
C TYR A 129 -10.09 0.38 -1.51
N MET A 130 -10.87 0.76 -0.49
CA MET A 130 -11.45 -0.22 0.45
C MET A 130 -12.41 -1.19 -0.26
N GLN A 131 -13.18 -0.69 -1.23
CA GLN A 131 -14.07 -1.53 -2.03
C GLN A 131 -13.28 -2.52 -2.90
N GLN A 132 -12.17 -2.07 -3.50
CA GLN A 132 -11.27 -2.95 -4.25
C GLN A 132 -10.57 -3.98 -3.34
N ASP A 133 -10.15 -3.62 -2.13
CA ASP A 133 -9.61 -4.57 -1.12
C ASP A 133 -10.66 -5.62 -0.76
N LEU A 134 -11.91 -5.22 -0.55
CA LEU A 134 -13.02 -6.14 -0.27
C LEU A 134 -13.27 -7.12 -1.42
N ASP A 135 -13.28 -6.64 -2.66
CA ASP A 135 -13.51 -7.51 -3.83
C ASP A 135 -12.37 -8.54 -4.01
N VAL A 136 -11.13 -8.12 -3.74
CA VAL A 136 -9.98 -9.04 -3.72
C VAL A 136 -10.13 -10.07 -2.60
N ALA A 137 -10.47 -9.65 -1.38
CA ALA A 137 -10.63 -10.54 -0.24
C ALA A 137 -11.71 -11.61 -0.50
N LYS A 138 -12.87 -11.19 -1.04
CA LYS A 138 -13.94 -12.11 -1.49
C LYS A 138 -13.47 -13.10 -2.53
N THR A 139 -12.75 -12.61 -3.54
CA THR A 139 -12.23 -13.46 -4.63
C THR A 139 -11.26 -14.51 -4.11
N LEU A 140 -10.47 -14.18 -3.09
CA LEU A 140 -9.50 -15.08 -2.46
C LEU A 140 -10.12 -15.97 -1.35
N GLY A 141 -11.38 -15.74 -0.98
CA GLY A 141 -12.00 -16.37 0.19
C GLY A 141 -11.32 -15.98 1.52
N ASP A 142 -10.64 -14.83 1.56
CA ASP A 142 -9.97 -14.30 2.75
C ASP A 142 -11.00 -13.63 3.67
N GLN A 143 -11.64 -14.44 4.52
CA GLN A 143 -12.67 -13.98 5.45
C GLN A 143 -12.16 -12.92 6.43
N THR A 144 -10.87 -12.97 6.81
CA THR A 144 -10.25 -11.97 7.69
C THR A 144 -10.07 -10.65 6.94
N GLY A 145 -9.61 -10.70 5.69
CA GLY A 145 -9.54 -9.56 4.78
C GLY A 145 -10.91 -8.92 4.54
N GLU A 146 -11.93 -9.74 4.28
CA GLU A 146 -13.32 -9.26 4.09
C GLU A 146 -13.85 -8.55 5.35
N CYS A 147 -13.62 -9.14 6.53
CA CYS A 147 -14.03 -8.56 7.80
C CYS A 147 -13.38 -7.18 8.01
N ARG A 148 -12.07 -7.07 7.80
CA ARG A 148 -11.32 -5.81 7.90
C ARG A 148 -11.85 -4.77 6.91
N ALA A 149 -12.03 -5.14 5.65
CA ALA A 149 -12.48 -4.22 4.61
C ALA A 149 -13.91 -3.70 4.87
N HIS A 150 -14.82 -4.56 5.34
CA HIS A 150 -16.15 -4.13 5.78
C HIS A 150 -16.10 -3.16 6.97
N GLY A 151 -15.22 -3.39 7.95
CA GLY A 151 -15.05 -2.45 9.06
C GLY A 151 -14.58 -1.07 8.60
N ASN A 152 -13.56 -1.06 7.74
CA ASN A 152 -13.01 0.16 7.15
C ASN A 152 -14.08 0.94 6.35
N LEU A 153 -14.84 0.26 5.49
CA LEU A 153 -15.95 0.87 4.74
C LEU A 153 -17.03 1.41 5.68
N GLY A 154 -17.37 0.68 6.74
CA GLY A 154 -18.33 1.10 7.75
C GLY A 154 -17.94 2.44 8.39
N SER A 155 -16.69 2.54 8.86
CA SER A 155 -16.15 3.78 9.41
C SER A 155 -16.10 4.91 8.39
N ALA A 156 -15.75 4.61 7.14
CA ALA A 156 -15.67 5.63 6.11
C ALA A 156 -17.05 6.18 5.73
N PHE A 157 -18.06 5.33 5.54
CA PHE A 157 -19.43 5.79 5.30
C PHE A 157 -20.00 6.54 6.50
N PHE A 158 -19.68 6.12 7.72
CA PHE A 158 -20.09 6.83 8.93
C PHE A 158 -19.54 8.26 8.95
N SER A 159 -18.26 8.45 8.62
CA SER A 159 -17.63 9.78 8.54
C SER A 159 -18.26 10.70 7.47
N LYS A 160 -18.82 10.13 6.40
CA LYS A 160 -19.55 10.89 5.36
C LYS A 160 -21.00 11.19 5.74
N GLY A 161 -21.50 10.67 6.86
CA GLY A 161 -22.92 10.76 7.25
C GLY A 161 -23.83 9.73 6.56
N ASN A 162 -23.25 8.77 5.82
CA ASN A 162 -23.97 7.70 5.13
C ASN A 162 -24.24 6.54 6.09
N TYR A 163 -25.11 6.78 7.08
CA TYR A 163 -25.32 5.86 8.20
C TYR A 163 -25.92 4.51 7.79
N ARG A 164 -26.72 4.48 6.71
CA ARG A 164 -27.34 3.25 6.22
C ARG A 164 -26.29 2.29 5.66
N GLU A 165 -25.38 2.79 4.83
CA GLU A 165 -24.26 2.05 4.27
C GLU A 165 -23.26 1.66 5.35
N ALA A 166 -23.00 2.54 6.31
CA ALA A 166 -22.15 2.24 7.46
C ALA A 166 -22.68 1.05 8.27
N LEU A 167 -23.98 1.09 8.62
CA LEU A 167 -24.64 0.02 9.37
C LEU A 167 -24.61 -1.31 8.61
N THR A 168 -24.88 -1.28 7.30
CA THR A 168 -24.81 -2.47 6.44
C THR A 168 -23.41 -3.08 6.49
N ASN A 169 -22.36 -2.27 6.37
CA ASN A 169 -20.98 -2.76 6.41
C ASN A 169 -20.59 -3.32 7.78
N HIS A 170 -20.92 -2.64 8.87
CA HIS A 170 -20.65 -3.14 10.21
C HIS A 170 -21.42 -4.43 10.54
N ARG A 171 -22.64 -4.62 10.00
CA ARG A 171 -23.38 -5.89 10.13
C ARG A 171 -22.66 -7.04 9.43
N HIS A 172 -22.17 -6.82 8.20
CA HIS A 172 -21.38 -7.84 7.49
C HIS A 172 -20.10 -8.18 8.26
N GLN A 173 -19.38 -7.16 8.74
CA GLN A 173 -18.20 -7.32 9.58
C GLN A 173 -18.50 -8.18 10.81
N LEU A 174 -19.60 -7.89 11.54
CA LEU A 174 -19.99 -8.63 12.73
C LEU A 174 -20.26 -10.12 12.43
N VAL A 175 -21.02 -10.40 11.36
CA VAL A 175 -21.33 -11.77 10.95
C VAL A 175 -20.06 -12.54 10.59
N LEU A 176 -19.12 -11.92 9.90
CA LEU A 176 -17.83 -12.54 9.57
C LEU A 176 -16.98 -12.77 10.83
N ALA A 177 -16.90 -11.79 11.72
CA ALA A 177 -16.17 -11.90 12.98
C ALA A 177 -16.69 -13.04 13.87
N MET A 178 -18.01 -13.22 13.96
CA MET A 178 -18.63 -14.35 14.66
C MET A 178 -18.22 -15.69 14.04
N LYS A 179 -18.33 -15.81 12.71
CA LYS A 179 -17.91 -17.03 11.99
C LYS A 179 -16.44 -17.38 12.16
N LEU A 180 -15.57 -16.38 12.26
CA LEU A 180 -14.14 -16.59 12.49
C LEU A 180 -13.88 -17.08 13.91
N LYS A 181 -14.51 -16.46 14.91
CA LYS A 181 -14.38 -16.86 16.32
C LYS A 181 -14.86 -18.29 16.55
N ASP A 182 -15.97 -18.69 15.92
CA ASP A 182 -16.51 -20.05 16.06
C ASP A 182 -15.64 -21.14 15.42
N ARG A 183 -14.68 -20.77 14.55
CA ARG A 183 -13.73 -21.70 13.90
C ARG A 183 -12.38 -21.82 14.62
N GLU A 184 -12.10 -20.93 15.56
CA GLU A 184 -10.88 -20.94 16.37
C GLU A 184 -11.04 -21.71 17.69
N VAL A 185 -12.25 -22.21 17.98
CA VAL A 185 -12.62 -23.05 19.14
C VAL A 185 -12.63 -24.52 18.75
#